data_AF-A0A177QGY1-F1
#
_entry.id   AF-A0A177QGY1-F1
#
_cell.length_a   1.000
_cell.length_b   1.000
_cell.length_c   1.000
_cell.angle_alpha   90.00
_cell.angle_beta   90.00
_cell.angle_gamma   90.00
#
_symmetry.space_group_name_H-M   'P 1'
#
loop_
_entity.id
_entity.type
_entity.pdbx_description
1 polymer ?
#
loop_
_entity_poly.entity_id
_entity_poly.type
_entity_poly.pdbx_seq_one_letter_code
_entity_poly.pdbx_strand_id
1 'polypeptide(L)'
;MGNVIKKLAIGLAVGAALFGGARALEFPVIFQMMFFGHAMFGAAIFMLLDAPSVKTMGGVKSVIAVVVFYIVLCTVYISGASMWPQFDPEDEKGKIAKILGPKRAATEQGKAEELIARAKALDEQVKALEVRLRGLGADQVTKGPTTGDPPPVTASVATGDFMKLGEEQWQLQECYNCHKLKGEGGKKRGPELDNIGSYLTIDEIKQKIMDPKSIMAEGFEKDWEKGKMPDKFKDVMEPGDITALASWLSTFKNTSVNTPRPIKKK
;
A
#
# COMPACT_ATOMS: atom_id res chain seq x y z
N MET A 1 11.81 -16.79 46.40
CA MET A 1 11.25 -17.35 45.14
C MET A 1 9.71 -17.35 45.09
N GLY A 2 8.98 -17.62 46.19
CA GLY A 2 7.51 -17.68 46.18
C GLY A 2 6.79 -16.42 45.63
N ASN A 3 7.23 -15.21 46.00
CA ASN A 3 6.64 -13.97 45.46
C ASN A 3 6.90 -13.75 43.97
N VAL A 4 8.04 -14.20 43.45
CA VAL A 4 8.39 -14.09 42.03
C VAL A 4 7.48 -14.99 41.20
N ILE A 5 7.29 -16.24 41.62
CA ILE A 5 6.40 -17.20 40.96
C ILE A 5 4.96 -16.70 40.98
N LYS A 6 4.49 -16.17 42.12
CA LYS A 6 3.15 -15.59 42.25
C LYS A 6 2.94 -14.41 41.29
N LYS A 7 3.91 -13.50 41.18
CA LYS A 7 3.85 -12.34 40.27
C LYS A 7 3.87 -12.75 38.80
N LEU A 8 4.69 -13.74 38.45
CA LEU A 8 4.70 -14.30 37.11
C LEU A 8 3.35 -14.93 36.77
N ALA A 9 2.76 -15.70 37.70
CA ALA A 9 1.44 -16.30 37.52
C ALA A 9 0.33 -15.25 37.35
N ILE A 10 0.36 -14.16 38.14
CA ILE A 10 -0.57 -13.03 37.98
C ILE A 10 -0.36 -12.36 36.61
N GLY A 11 0.88 -12.10 36.21
CA GLY A 11 1.21 -11.53 34.90
C GLY A 11 0.69 -12.38 33.74
N LEU A 12 0.89 -13.70 33.81
CA LEU A 12 0.38 -14.64 32.81
C LEU A 12 -1.14 -14.67 32.78
N ALA A 13 -1.81 -14.68 33.94
CA ALA A 13 -3.27 -14.67 34.03
C ALA A 13 -3.87 -13.37 33.44
N VAL A 14 -3.33 -12.22 33.83
CA VAL A 14 -3.74 -10.91 33.29
C VAL A 14 -3.45 -10.82 31.80
N GLY A 15 -2.26 -11.25 31.38
CA GLY A 15 -1.87 -11.28 29.96
C GLY A 15 -2.80 -12.16 29.13
N ALA A 16 -3.12 -13.36 29.59
CA ALA A 16 -4.05 -14.27 28.91
C ALA A 16 -5.47 -13.67 28.83
N ALA A 17 -5.94 -13.01 29.90
CA ALA A 17 -7.23 -12.32 29.90
C ALA A 17 -7.26 -11.17 28.88
N LEU A 18 -6.21 -10.34 28.83
CA LEU A 18 -6.09 -9.25 27.86
C LEU A 18 -6.00 -9.78 26.42
N PHE A 19 -5.23 -10.84 26.19
CA PHE A 19 -5.11 -11.48 24.89
C PHE A 19 -6.45 -12.05 24.41
N GLY A 20 -7.16 -12.77 25.29
CA GLY A 20 -8.49 -13.30 25.02
C GLY A 20 -9.53 -12.22 24.75
N GLY A 21 -9.54 -11.15 25.56
CA GLY A 21 -10.42 -9.99 25.35
C GLY A 21 -10.14 -9.27 24.04
N ALA A 22 -8.86 -9.04 23.70
CA ALA A 22 -8.47 -8.43 22.44
C ALA A 22 -8.86 -9.29 21.23
N ARG A 23 -8.75 -10.63 21.34
CA ARG A 23 -9.28 -11.54 20.32
C ARG A 23 -10.80 -11.45 20.18
N ALA A 24 -11.53 -11.41 21.29
CA ALA A 24 -12.99 -11.30 21.29
C ALA A 24 -13.48 -9.98 20.66
N LEU A 25 -12.71 -8.90 20.84
CA LEU A 25 -12.96 -7.58 20.24
C LEU A 25 -12.38 -7.44 18.81
N GLU A 26 -11.94 -8.53 18.20
CA GLU A 26 -11.40 -8.57 16.84
C GLU A 26 -10.19 -7.65 16.57
N PHE A 27 -9.37 -7.33 17.60
CA PHE A 27 -8.14 -6.56 17.40
C PHE A 27 -7.14 -7.31 16.49
N PRO A 28 -6.32 -6.61 15.69
CA PRO A 28 -5.23 -7.23 14.93
C PRO A 28 -4.24 -7.97 15.85
N VAL A 29 -3.61 -9.03 15.32
CA VAL A 29 -2.72 -9.93 16.09
C VAL A 29 -1.58 -9.17 16.76
N ILE A 30 -1.03 -8.14 16.09
CA ILE A 30 0.03 -7.32 16.66
C ILE A 30 -0.38 -6.64 17.97
N PHE A 31 -1.61 -6.14 18.06
CA PHE A 31 -2.14 -5.51 19.27
C PHE A 31 -2.43 -6.53 20.37
N GLN A 32 -2.91 -7.72 20.00
CA GLN A 32 -3.10 -8.82 20.96
C GLN A 32 -1.77 -9.19 21.65
N MET A 33 -0.70 -9.35 20.85
CA MET A 33 0.65 -9.62 21.35
C MET A 33 1.20 -8.45 22.17
N MET A 34 0.94 -7.21 21.74
CA MET A 34 1.35 -6.02 22.46
C MET A 34 0.73 -5.94 23.85
N PHE A 35 -0.59 -6.17 23.98
CA PHE A 35 -1.25 -6.16 25.29
C PHE A 35 -0.74 -7.25 26.22
N PHE A 36 -0.50 -8.46 25.69
CA PHE A 36 0.15 -9.53 26.46
C PHE A 36 1.56 -9.12 26.91
N GLY A 37 2.36 -8.54 26.01
CA GLY A 37 3.70 -8.05 26.30
C GLY A 37 3.73 -6.98 27.40
N HIS A 38 2.77 -6.05 27.40
CA HIS A 38 2.65 -5.03 28.46
C HIS A 38 2.33 -5.65 29.82
N ALA A 39 1.46 -6.66 29.88
CA ALA A 39 1.17 -7.37 31.13
C ALA A 39 2.42 -8.08 31.68
N MET A 40 3.20 -8.72 30.81
CA MET A 40 4.45 -9.38 31.19
C MET A 40 5.52 -8.37 31.63
N PHE A 41 5.62 -7.23 30.95
CA PHE A 41 6.50 -6.14 31.35
C PHE A 41 6.12 -5.60 32.73
N GLY A 42 4.83 -5.36 32.98
CA GLY A 42 4.34 -4.97 34.31
C GLY A 42 4.71 -6.00 35.38
N ALA A 43 4.54 -7.29 35.10
CA ALA A 43 4.95 -8.36 36.02
C ALA A 43 6.46 -8.33 36.31
N ALA A 44 7.30 -8.07 35.30
CA ALA A 44 8.74 -7.88 35.47
C ALA A 44 9.07 -6.68 36.36
N ILE A 45 8.38 -5.55 36.19
CA ILE A 45 8.54 -4.37 37.07
C ILE A 45 8.14 -4.70 38.51
N PHE A 46 7.01 -5.38 38.72
CA PHE A 46 6.64 -5.80 40.08
C PHE A 46 7.66 -6.76 40.68
N MET A 47 8.23 -7.67 39.90
CA MET A 47 9.32 -8.55 40.37
C MET A 47 10.57 -7.75 40.75
N LEU A 48 10.92 -6.72 39.98
CA LEU A 48 12.04 -5.83 40.25
C LEU A 48 11.83 -5.00 41.53
N LEU A 49 10.62 -4.51 41.78
CA LEU A 49 10.28 -3.75 42.99
C LEU A 49 10.37 -4.58 44.28
N ASP A 50 10.16 -5.89 44.20
CA ASP A 50 10.36 -6.81 45.33
C ASP A 50 11.78 -7.35 45.43
N ALA A 51 12.62 -7.07 44.44
CA ALA A 51 13.99 -7.56 44.46
C ALA A 51 14.73 -6.94 45.65
N PRO A 52 15.55 -7.72 46.38
CA PRO A 52 16.37 -7.16 47.45
C PRO A 52 17.29 -6.08 46.89
N SER A 53 17.60 -5.08 47.71
CA SER A 53 18.54 -4.04 47.33
C SER A 53 19.89 -4.65 46.97
N VAL A 54 20.44 -4.21 45.84
CA VAL A 54 21.79 -4.62 45.43
C VAL A 54 22.82 -4.00 46.37
N LYS A 55 23.90 -4.74 46.65
CA LYS A 55 25.04 -4.20 47.40
C LYS A 55 25.66 -3.05 46.62
N THR A 56 26.08 -2.00 47.32
CA THR A 56 26.74 -0.85 46.69
C THR A 56 28.06 -1.28 46.06
N MET A 57 28.26 -0.89 44.80
CA MET A 57 29.52 -1.08 44.08
C MET A 57 30.27 0.24 44.04
N GLY A 58 31.55 0.23 44.41
CA GLY A 58 32.42 1.42 44.43
C GLY A 58 33.57 1.33 43.44
N GLY A 59 34.18 2.49 43.16
CA GLY A 59 35.39 2.63 42.34
C GLY A 59 35.22 2.17 40.89
N VAL A 60 36.22 1.46 40.37
CA VAL A 60 36.24 1.02 38.96
C VAL A 60 35.10 0.04 38.63
N LYS A 61 34.64 -0.74 39.61
CA LYS A 61 33.56 -1.73 39.40
C LYS A 61 32.24 -1.06 39.04
N SER A 62 31.91 0.08 39.64
CA SER A 62 30.70 0.84 39.30
C SER A 62 30.82 1.49 37.92
N VAL A 63 32.01 1.98 37.54
CA VAL A 63 32.26 2.49 36.18
C VAL A 63 32.02 1.39 35.15
N ILE A 64 32.60 0.19 35.33
CA ILE A 64 32.39 -0.95 34.44
C ILE A 64 30.91 -1.33 34.36
N ALA A 65 30.21 -1.39 35.49
CA ALA A 65 28.79 -1.75 35.53
C ALA A 65 27.93 -0.76 34.75
N VAL A 66 28.20 0.55 34.85
CA VAL A 66 27.48 1.59 34.09
C VAL A 66 27.75 1.47 32.58
N VAL A 67 29.02 1.27 32.20
CA VAL A 67 29.39 1.09 30.78
C VAL A 67 28.70 -0.13 30.18
N VAL A 68 28.74 -1.27 30.88
CA VAL A 68 28.07 -2.51 30.43
C VAL A 68 26.56 -2.31 30.34
N PHE A 69 25.94 -1.69 31.34
CA PHE A 69 24.52 -1.38 31.31
C PHE A 69 24.16 -0.53 30.09
N TYR A 70 24.95 0.49 29.78
CA TYR A 70 24.71 1.37 28.64
C TYR A 70 24.88 0.63 27.30
N ILE A 71 25.90 -0.22 27.17
CA ILE A 71 26.10 -1.05 25.97
C ILE A 71 24.89 -1.98 25.76
N VAL A 72 24.43 -2.65 26.81
CA VAL A 72 23.24 -3.54 26.74
C VAL A 72 22.01 -2.73 26.34
N LEU A 73 21.78 -1.59 27.00
CA LEU A 73 20.65 -0.71 26.69
C LEU A 73 20.68 -0.26 25.23
N CYS A 74 21.79 0.29 24.76
CA CYS A 74 21.96 0.71 23.37
C CYS A 74 21.73 -0.44 22.39
N THR A 75 22.28 -1.62 22.68
CA THR A 75 22.09 -2.80 21.82
C THR A 75 20.62 -3.16 21.72
N VAL A 76 19.89 -3.21 22.85
CA VAL A 76 18.45 -3.52 22.86
C VAL A 76 17.64 -2.48 22.09
N TYR A 77 17.91 -1.19 22.29
CA TYR A 77 17.17 -0.12 21.60
C TYR A 77 17.43 -0.09 20.10
N ILE A 78 18.70 -0.20 19.68
CA ILE A 78 19.08 -0.19 18.27
C ILE A 78 18.52 -1.44 17.57
N SER A 79 18.77 -2.62 18.15
CA SER A 79 18.35 -3.88 17.54
C SER A 79 16.82 -3.99 17.52
N GLY A 80 16.16 -3.65 18.63
CA GLY A 80 14.70 -3.65 18.72
C GLY A 80 14.05 -2.73 17.70
N ALA A 81 14.55 -1.49 17.56
CA ALA A 81 14.04 -0.55 16.56
C ALA A 81 14.32 -1.02 15.13
N SER A 82 15.48 -1.64 14.87
CA SER A 82 15.86 -2.12 13.53
C SER A 82 15.04 -3.31 13.04
N MET A 83 14.49 -4.12 13.95
CA MET A 83 13.65 -5.28 13.61
C MET A 83 12.19 -4.90 13.31
N TRP A 84 11.78 -3.68 13.64
CA TRP A 84 10.45 -3.21 13.26
C TRP A 84 10.42 -2.69 11.82
N PRO A 85 9.26 -2.76 11.13
CA PRO A 85 9.09 -2.10 9.86
C PRO A 85 9.46 -0.62 9.98
N GLN A 86 10.61 -0.24 9.42
CA GLN A 86 11.08 1.13 9.38
C GLN A 86 10.67 1.76 8.05
N PHE A 87 10.43 3.07 8.07
CA PHE A 87 10.28 3.84 6.86
C PHE A 87 11.61 3.81 6.08
N ASP A 88 11.60 3.27 4.87
CA ASP A 88 12.73 3.30 3.95
C ASP A 88 12.49 4.37 2.86
N PRO A 89 13.27 5.47 2.85
CA PRO A 89 13.13 6.51 1.84
C PRO A 89 13.29 6.02 0.40
N GLU A 90 14.08 4.98 0.15
CA GLU A 90 14.31 4.46 -1.20
C GLU A 90 13.11 3.62 -1.68
N ASP A 91 12.50 2.82 -0.80
CA ASP A 91 11.25 2.12 -1.09
C ASP A 91 10.12 3.12 -1.40
N GLU A 92 10.03 4.20 -0.63
CA GLU A 92 9.03 5.26 -0.85
C GLU A 92 9.30 6.05 -2.13
N LYS A 93 10.58 6.33 -2.46
CA LYS A 93 10.94 6.90 -3.77
C LYS A 93 10.55 5.97 -4.91
N GLY A 94 10.74 4.66 -4.77
CA GLY A 94 10.31 3.66 -5.74
C GLY A 94 8.79 3.69 -5.96
N LYS A 95 8.02 3.76 -4.87
CA LYS A 95 6.55 3.93 -4.93
C LYS A 95 6.17 5.25 -5.62
N ILE A 96 6.80 6.36 -5.23
CA ILE A 96 6.55 7.67 -5.82
C ILE A 96 6.90 7.66 -7.32
N ALA A 97 8.02 7.06 -7.73
CA ALA A 97 8.40 6.95 -9.13
C ALA A 97 7.41 6.10 -9.93
N LYS A 98 6.90 5.00 -9.35
CA LYS A 98 5.86 4.18 -9.99
C LYS A 98 4.54 4.93 -10.16
N ILE A 99 4.19 5.82 -9.22
CA ILE A 99 2.96 6.61 -9.27
C ILE A 99 3.11 7.83 -10.20
N LEU A 100 4.22 8.56 -10.08
CA LEU A 100 4.43 9.82 -10.78
C LEU A 100 5.11 9.66 -12.14
N GLY A 101 5.80 8.56 -12.40
CA GLY A 101 6.49 8.28 -13.67
C GLY A 101 5.52 8.20 -14.85
N PRO A 102 4.50 7.33 -14.81
CA PRO A 102 3.45 7.28 -15.83
C PRO A 102 2.68 8.61 -15.92
N LYS A 103 2.45 9.29 -14.79
CA LYS A 103 1.78 10.60 -14.76
C LYS A 103 2.61 11.67 -15.47
N ARG A 104 3.93 11.72 -15.26
CA ARG A 104 4.85 12.59 -16.01
C ARG A 104 4.89 12.20 -17.48
N ALA A 105 4.96 10.92 -17.82
CA ALA A 105 4.94 10.49 -19.22
C ALA A 105 3.63 10.87 -19.94
N ALA A 106 2.51 10.92 -19.22
CA ALA A 106 1.21 11.33 -19.74
C ALA A 106 1.03 12.86 -19.85
N THR A 107 1.87 13.69 -19.21
CA THR A 107 1.79 15.15 -19.38
C THR A 107 2.31 15.57 -20.75
N GLU A 108 1.87 16.74 -21.23
CA GLU A 108 2.35 17.35 -22.48
C GLU A 108 3.87 17.47 -22.52
N GLN A 109 4.47 17.75 -21.37
CA GLN A 109 5.91 17.81 -21.18
C GLN A 109 6.54 16.43 -21.41
N GLY A 110 6.09 15.38 -20.71
CA GLY A 110 6.64 14.02 -20.88
C GLY A 110 6.49 13.47 -22.30
N LYS A 111 5.38 13.77 -22.97
CA LYS A 111 5.19 13.45 -24.39
C LYS A 111 6.19 14.19 -25.28
N ALA A 112 6.44 15.47 -25.01
CA ALA A 112 7.45 16.25 -25.73
C ALA A 112 8.86 15.68 -25.50
N GLU A 113 9.21 15.33 -24.27
CA GLU A 113 10.51 14.69 -23.97
C GLU A 113 10.66 13.32 -24.65
N GLU A 114 9.60 12.50 -24.67
CA GLU A 114 9.62 11.22 -25.38
C GLU A 114 9.78 11.42 -26.89
N LEU A 115 9.07 12.37 -27.48
CA LEU A 115 9.20 12.71 -28.90
C LEU A 115 10.59 13.23 -29.24
N ILE A 116 11.19 14.07 -28.38
CA ILE A 116 12.57 14.55 -28.53
C ILE A 116 13.55 13.36 -28.44
N ALA A 117 13.36 12.44 -27.49
CA ALA A 117 14.20 11.25 -27.36
C ALA A 117 14.10 10.34 -28.59
N ARG A 118 12.88 10.10 -29.10
CA ARG A 118 12.65 9.35 -30.35
C ARG A 118 13.28 10.05 -31.55
N ALA A 119 13.15 11.37 -31.66
CA ALA A 119 13.76 12.15 -32.74
C ALA A 119 15.29 12.06 -32.72
N LYS A 120 15.90 12.12 -31.52
CA LYS A 120 17.35 11.96 -31.35
C LYS A 120 17.82 10.56 -31.74
N ALA A 121 17.10 9.52 -31.31
CA ALA A 121 17.41 8.14 -31.69
C ALA A 121 17.27 7.91 -33.20
N LEU A 122 16.31 8.57 -33.85
CA LEU A 122 16.12 8.50 -35.30
C LEU A 122 17.24 9.26 -36.04
N ASP A 123 17.67 10.42 -35.54
CA ASP A 123 18.81 11.17 -36.08
C ASP A 123 20.12 10.36 -36.00
N GLU A 124 20.35 9.64 -34.90
CA GLU A 124 21.48 8.71 -34.79
C GLU A 124 21.38 7.55 -35.80
N GLN A 125 20.19 7.01 -36.03
CA GLN A 125 19.98 5.97 -37.06
C GLN A 125 20.19 6.50 -38.48
N VAL A 126 19.73 7.72 -38.78
CA VAL A 126 19.94 8.37 -40.09
C VAL A 126 21.43 8.61 -40.32
N LYS A 127 22.16 9.09 -39.32
CA LYS A 127 23.63 9.25 -39.40
C LYS A 127 24.33 7.92 -39.63
N ALA A 128 23.94 6.87 -38.91
CA ALA A 128 24.49 5.53 -39.12
C ALA A 128 24.19 4.99 -40.52
N LEU A 129 22.99 5.27 -41.05
CA LEU A 129 22.59 4.88 -42.40
C LEU A 129 23.32 5.68 -43.48
N GLU A 130 23.54 6.98 -43.27
CA GLU A 130 24.32 7.84 -44.18
C GLU A 130 25.77 7.38 -44.29
N VAL A 131 26.40 7.02 -43.16
CA VAL A 131 27.74 6.41 -43.15
C VAL A 131 27.74 5.12 -43.96
N ARG A 132 26.71 4.28 -43.80
CA ARG A 132 26.56 3.03 -44.56
C ARG A 132 26.35 3.27 -46.06
N LEU A 133 25.56 4.27 -46.45
CA LEU A 133 25.32 4.64 -47.85
C LEU A 133 26.55 5.24 -48.52
N ARG A 134 27.32 6.09 -47.81
CA ARG A 134 28.61 6.59 -48.30
C ARG A 134 29.62 5.46 -48.53
N GLY A 135 29.59 4.43 -47.68
CA GLY A 135 30.38 3.21 -47.86
C GLY A 135 29.97 2.35 -49.06
N LEU A 136 28.76 2.56 -49.60
CA LEU A 136 28.21 1.81 -50.74
C LEU A 136 28.26 2.59 -52.08
N GLY A 137 28.80 3.81 -52.10
CA GLY A 137 29.11 4.54 -53.33
C GLY A 137 27.93 5.25 -54.03
N ALA A 138 27.08 5.94 -53.27
CA ALA A 138 25.96 6.71 -53.82
C ALA A 138 26.32 8.19 -54.09
N ASP A 139 27.04 8.45 -55.20
CA ASP A 139 27.21 9.79 -55.78
C ASP A 139 26.23 10.07 -56.95
N GLN A 140 25.16 9.28 -57.06
CA GLN A 140 24.10 9.49 -58.06
C GLN A 140 22.76 9.12 -57.44
N VAL A 141 21.96 10.12 -57.05
CA VAL A 141 20.55 10.33 -57.43
C VAL A 141 20.02 11.56 -56.68
N THR A 142 19.72 12.58 -57.46
CA THR A 142 19.09 13.86 -57.09
C THR A 142 17.56 13.76 -56.95
N LYS A 143 17.01 14.42 -55.92
CA LYS A 143 15.68 15.07 -55.76
C LYS A 143 14.40 14.43 -56.37
N GLY A 144 13.38 14.21 -55.52
CA GLY A 144 11.94 14.21 -55.89
C GLY A 144 11.00 13.79 -54.73
N PRO A 145 9.72 14.24 -54.65
CA PRO A 145 9.10 14.66 -53.38
C PRO A 145 7.91 13.79 -52.86
N THR A 146 7.29 14.29 -51.77
CA THR A 146 5.88 14.18 -51.30
C THR A 146 5.50 13.23 -50.14
N THR A 147 5.06 13.89 -49.05
CA THR A 147 3.91 13.64 -48.17
C THR A 147 3.42 12.20 -47.97
N GLY A 148 3.47 11.74 -46.72
CA GLY A 148 2.66 10.64 -46.22
C GLY A 148 2.10 11.00 -44.85
N ASP A 149 0.77 11.01 -44.72
CA ASP A 149 0.07 11.09 -43.44
C ASP A 149 0.59 10.04 -42.44
N PRO A 150 0.61 10.33 -41.13
CA PRO A 150 0.96 9.33 -40.13
C PRO A 150 -0.14 8.25 -40.05
N PRO A 151 0.22 6.96 -39.95
CA PRO A 151 -0.76 5.88 -39.85
C PRO A 151 -1.49 5.92 -38.49
N PRO A 152 -2.74 5.42 -38.43
CA PRO A 152 -3.54 5.47 -37.21
C PRO A 152 -2.96 4.53 -36.15
N VAL A 153 -2.60 5.08 -35.00
CA VAL A 153 -2.23 4.29 -33.82
C VAL A 153 -3.44 3.50 -33.33
N THR A 154 -3.34 2.19 -33.46
CA THR A 154 -4.33 1.20 -33.04
C THR A 154 -4.65 1.31 -31.55
N ALA A 155 -5.92 1.59 -31.25
CA ALA A 155 -6.51 1.75 -29.91
C ALA A 155 -6.51 0.48 -29.02
N SER A 156 -5.86 -0.60 -29.42
CA SER A 156 -5.93 -1.90 -28.72
C SER A 156 -4.93 -2.04 -27.56
N VAL A 157 -3.89 -1.21 -27.50
CA VAL A 157 -2.91 -1.21 -26.38
C VAL A 157 -3.45 -0.44 -25.16
N ALA A 158 -4.26 0.59 -25.41
CA ALA A 158 -4.78 1.48 -24.37
C ALA A 158 -5.71 0.79 -23.35
N THR A 159 -6.44 -0.25 -23.75
CA THR A 159 -7.42 -0.92 -22.87
C THR A 159 -6.78 -1.84 -21.84
N GLY A 160 -5.68 -2.52 -22.20
CA GLY A 160 -4.96 -3.41 -21.30
C GLY A 160 -4.23 -2.64 -20.18
N ASP A 161 -3.60 -1.53 -20.56
CA ASP A 161 -2.93 -0.63 -19.61
C ASP A 161 -3.94 0.04 -18.64
N PHE A 162 -5.15 0.34 -19.13
CA PHE A 162 -6.19 0.95 -18.30
C PHE A 162 -6.76 0.00 -17.22
N MET A 163 -6.94 -1.28 -17.54
CA MET A 163 -7.36 -2.28 -16.53
C MET A 163 -6.28 -2.51 -15.48
N LYS A 164 -5.01 -2.56 -15.90
CA LYS A 164 -3.88 -2.70 -14.99
C LYS A 164 -3.77 -1.48 -14.06
N LEU A 165 -3.98 -0.27 -14.57
CA LEU A 165 -4.03 0.94 -13.75
C LEU A 165 -5.11 0.84 -12.67
N GLY A 166 -6.29 0.32 -13.01
CA GLY A 166 -7.36 0.09 -12.02
C GLY A 166 -6.96 -0.88 -10.91
N GLU A 167 -6.34 -2.00 -11.26
CA GLU A 167 -5.78 -2.96 -10.29
C GLU A 167 -4.67 -2.35 -9.43
N GLU A 168 -3.80 -1.52 -10.02
CA GLU A 168 -2.75 -0.83 -9.29
C GLU A 168 -3.34 0.17 -8.29
N GLN A 169 -4.39 0.90 -8.64
CA GLN A 169 -5.08 1.80 -7.70
C GLN A 169 -5.70 1.06 -6.51
N TRP A 170 -6.24 -0.15 -6.74
CA TRP A 170 -6.73 -1.00 -5.65
C TRP A 170 -5.65 -1.31 -4.61
N GLN A 171 -4.42 -1.56 -5.07
CA GLN A 171 -3.28 -1.84 -4.20
C GLN A 171 -2.73 -0.55 -3.55
N LEU A 172 -2.56 0.52 -4.34
CA LEU A 172 -1.98 1.78 -3.89
C LEU A 172 -2.85 2.50 -2.83
N GLN A 173 -4.17 2.47 -3.01
CA GLN A 173 -5.12 3.03 -2.06
C GLN A 173 -5.48 2.04 -0.94
N GLU A 174 -4.78 0.91 -0.89
CA GLU A 174 -4.93 -0.17 0.07
C GLU A 174 -6.39 -0.60 0.29
N CYS A 175 -7.19 -0.65 -0.79
CA CYS A 175 -8.62 -0.96 -0.72
C CYS A 175 -8.86 -2.34 -0.07
N TYR A 176 -7.91 -3.26 -0.26
CA TYR A 176 -7.88 -4.61 0.33
C TYR A 176 -7.83 -4.60 1.87
N ASN A 177 -7.40 -3.51 2.53
CA ASN A 177 -7.39 -3.45 3.99
C ASN A 177 -8.80 -3.45 4.59
N CYS A 178 -9.82 -3.09 3.79
CA CYS A 178 -11.21 -3.05 4.23
C CYS A 178 -12.12 -3.97 3.41
N HIS A 179 -11.89 -4.07 2.10
CA HIS A 179 -12.72 -4.85 1.19
C HIS A 179 -12.09 -6.20 0.86
N LYS A 180 -12.96 -7.17 0.58
CA LYS A 180 -12.57 -8.50 0.13
C LYS A 180 -12.80 -8.63 -1.38
N LEU A 181 -11.84 -9.22 -2.08
CA LEU A 181 -11.86 -9.45 -3.51
C LEU A 181 -11.03 -10.70 -3.84
N LYS A 182 -11.54 -11.58 -4.71
CA LYS A 182 -10.90 -12.86 -5.09
C LYS A 182 -10.54 -13.74 -3.88
N GLY A 183 -11.30 -13.64 -2.79
CA GLY A 183 -11.00 -14.36 -1.55
C GLY A 183 -9.91 -13.73 -0.67
N GLU A 184 -9.27 -12.64 -1.11
CA GLU A 184 -8.21 -11.91 -0.40
C GLU A 184 -8.72 -10.57 0.14
N GLY A 185 -8.16 -10.09 1.26
CA GLY A 185 -8.54 -8.80 1.87
C GLY A 185 -9.03 -8.87 3.33
N GLY A 186 -9.36 -7.71 3.88
CA GLY A 186 -9.57 -7.45 5.31
C GLY A 186 -10.87 -7.99 5.92
N LYS A 187 -10.88 -8.13 7.24
CA LYS A 187 -12.01 -8.65 8.03
C LYS A 187 -13.16 -7.65 8.10
N LYS A 188 -14.36 -8.04 7.64
CA LYS A 188 -15.73 -7.51 7.92
C LYS A 188 -15.96 -5.97 7.90
N ARG A 189 -14.96 -5.14 7.60
CA ARG A 189 -15.07 -3.67 7.66
C ARG A 189 -15.72 -3.09 6.41
N GLY A 190 -15.45 -3.69 5.25
CA GLY A 190 -16.09 -3.37 3.98
C GLY A 190 -16.76 -4.61 3.37
N PRO A 191 -17.75 -4.40 2.49
CA PRO A 191 -18.38 -5.50 1.74
C PRO A 191 -17.39 -6.21 0.82
N GLU A 192 -17.63 -7.50 0.59
CA GLU A 192 -16.97 -8.28 -0.47
C GLU A 192 -17.44 -7.77 -1.85
N LEU A 193 -16.52 -7.65 -2.81
CA LEU A 193 -16.77 -6.95 -4.08
C LEU A 193 -16.69 -7.88 -5.32
N ASP A 194 -16.54 -9.19 -5.12
CA ASP A 194 -16.38 -10.18 -6.20
C ASP A 194 -17.54 -10.23 -7.22
N ASN A 195 -18.71 -9.71 -6.87
CA ASN A 195 -19.86 -9.62 -7.76
C ASN A 195 -20.35 -8.17 -7.97
N ILE A 196 -19.54 -7.17 -7.64
CA ILE A 196 -19.99 -5.77 -7.65
C ILE A 196 -20.38 -5.28 -9.05
N GLY A 197 -19.71 -5.77 -10.10
CA GLY A 197 -19.99 -5.46 -11.50
C GLY A 197 -21.32 -6.03 -12.01
N SER A 198 -21.98 -6.90 -11.25
CA SER A 198 -23.35 -7.34 -11.53
C SER A 198 -24.41 -6.41 -10.93
N TYR A 199 -24.03 -5.57 -9.96
CA TYR A 199 -24.97 -4.69 -9.25
C TYR A 199 -24.82 -3.22 -9.60
N LEU A 200 -23.59 -2.76 -9.85
CA LEU A 200 -23.29 -1.35 -10.12
C LEU A 200 -22.61 -1.18 -11.48
N THR A 201 -23.00 -0.11 -12.15
CA THR A 201 -22.32 0.42 -13.34
C THR A 201 -21.00 1.10 -12.95
N ILE A 202 -20.16 1.35 -13.94
CA ILE A 202 -18.88 2.06 -13.75
C ILE A 202 -19.13 3.43 -13.08
N ASP A 203 -20.12 4.19 -13.54
CA ASP A 203 -20.40 5.52 -12.99
C ASP A 203 -20.91 5.48 -11.54
N GLU A 204 -21.68 4.46 -11.18
CA GLU A 204 -22.12 4.26 -9.80
C GLU A 204 -20.96 3.85 -8.88
N ILE A 205 -20.02 3.05 -9.38
CA ILE A 205 -18.78 2.71 -8.65
C ILE A 205 -17.93 3.97 -8.48
N LYS A 206 -17.79 4.81 -9.51
CA LYS A 206 -17.09 6.11 -9.41
C LYS A 206 -17.74 7.01 -8.38
N GLN A 207 -19.06 7.14 -8.42
CA GLN A 207 -19.82 7.94 -7.45
C GLN A 207 -19.61 7.41 -6.03
N LYS A 208 -19.58 6.09 -5.83
CA LYS A 208 -19.31 5.48 -4.52
C LYS A 208 -17.89 5.76 -4.02
N ILE A 209 -16.89 5.77 -4.90
CA ILE A 209 -15.50 6.09 -4.54
C ILE A 209 -15.36 7.57 -4.14
N MET A 210 -16.01 8.47 -4.89
CA MET A 210 -15.95 9.93 -4.65
C MET A 210 -16.84 10.40 -3.50
N ASP A 211 -18.01 9.79 -3.33
CA ASP A 211 -18.94 10.02 -2.22
C ASP A 211 -19.30 8.67 -1.58
N PRO A 212 -18.56 8.24 -0.54
CA PRO A 212 -18.85 7.01 0.18
C PRO A 212 -20.26 6.93 0.78
N LYS A 213 -20.97 8.05 0.96
CA LYS A 213 -22.34 8.07 1.48
C LYS A 213 -23.41 7.97 0.39
N SER A 214 -23.05 7.90 -0.89
CA SER A 214 -24.02 7.76 -1.98
C SER A 214 -24.74 6.40 -1.99
N ILE A 215 -23.99 5.31 -1.80
CA ILE A 215 -24.48 3.93 -1.88
C ILE A 215 -24.09 3.18 -0.62
N MET A 216 -25.05 2.52 0.02
CA MET A 216 -24.85 1.68 1.21
C MET A 216 -24.88 0.20 0.80
N ALA A 217 -24.08 -0.65 1.44
CA ALA A 217 -24.19 -2.10 1.25
C ALA A 217 -25.14 -2.68 2.31
N GLU A 218 -26.02 -3.59 1.91
CA GLU A 218 -26.91 -4.33 2.82
C GLU A 218 -26.09 -5.04 3.92
N GLY A 219 -26.49 -4.88 5.19
CA GLY A 219 -25.78 -5.45 6.33
C GLY A 219 -24.56 -4.65 6.81
N PHE A 220 -24.29 -3.49 6.22
CA PHE A 220 -23.20 -2.57 6.60
C PHE A 220 -23.72 -1.20 7.09
N GLU A 221 -24.96 -1.13 7.57
CA GLU A 221 -25.65 0.12 7.95
C GLU A 221 -24.84 0.90 8.98
N LYS A 222 -24.41 0.23 10.06
CA LYS A 222 -23.66 0.86 11.16
C LYS A 222 -22.30 1.40 10.71
N ASP A 223 -21.61 0.69 9.82
CA ASP A 223 -20.30 1.10 9.32
C ASP A 223 -20.41 2.23 8.28
N TRP A 224 -21.49 2.22 7.51
CA TRP A 224 -21.84 3.30 6.59
C TRP A 224 -22.21 4.60 7.34
N GLU A 225 -23.05 4.51 8.38
CA GLU A 225 -23.41 5.67 9.22
C GLU A 225 -22.17 6.31 9.85
N LYS A 226 -21.27 5.48 10.39
CA LYS A 226 -19.99 5.86 11.00
C LYS A 226 -18.94 6.35 10.00
N GLY A 227 -19.20 6.31 8.70
CA GLY A 227 -18.25 6.76 7.67
C GLY A 227 -16.95 5.95 7.66
N LYS A 228 -17.04 4.60 7.78
CA LYS A 228 -15.84 3.75 7.80
C LYS A 228 -15.07 3.72 6.49
N MET A 229 -15.74 3.98 5.37
CA MET A 229 -15.07 4.19 4.09
C MET A 229 -14.57 5.64 4.01
N PRO A 230 -13.26 5.88 3.78
CA PRO A 230 -12.68 7.22 3.70
C PRO A 230 -13.32 8.07 2.58
N ASP A 231 -13.53 9.36 2.84
CA ASP A 231 -14.13 10.34 1.93
C ASP A 231 -13.10 11.20 1.16
N LYS A 232 -11.81 10.93 1.36
CA LYS A 232 -10.70 11.69 0.78
C LYS A 232 -10.25 11.22 -0.60
N PHE A 233 -10.80 10.12 -1.12
CA PHE A 233 -10.37 9.58 -2.42
C PHE A 233 -10.55 10.56 -3.58
N LYS A 234 -11.57 11.44 -3.51
CA LYS A 234 -11.75 12.55 -4.45
C LYS A 234 -10.60 13.57 -4.45
N ASP A 235 -9.86 13.68 -3.34
CA ASP A 235 -8.78 14.64 -3.15
C ASP A 235 -7.40 14.02 -3.42
N VAL A 236 -7.27 12.68 -3.29
CA VAL A 236 -5.99 11.96 -3.43
C VAL A 236 -5.87 11.13 -4.71
N MET A 237 -6.96 11.00 -5.48
CA MET A 237 -6.98 10.27 -6.75
C MET A 237 -7.36 11.20 -7.90
N GLU A 238 -6.70 11.03 -9.05
CA GLU A 238 -7.08 11.72 -10.28
C GLU A 238 -8.41 11.17 -10.83
N PRO A 239 -9.23 11.97 -11.53
CA PRO A 239 -10.48 11.49 -12.13
C PRO A 239 -10.30 10.30 -13.09
N GLY A 240 -9.15 10.25 -13.78
CA GLY A 240 -8.76 9.13 -14.63
C GLY A 240 -8.47 7.85 -13.83
N ASP A 241 -7.76 7.96 -12.71
CA ASP A 241 -7.44 6.85 -11.80
C ASP A 241 -8.71 6.26 -11.18
N ILE A 242 -9.66 7.11 -10.78
CA ILE A 242 -10.96 6.68 -10.25
C ILE A 242 -11.77 5.96 -11.34
N THR A 243 -11.71 6.44 -12.58
CA THR A 243 -12.38 5.79 -13.70
C THR A 243 -11.75 4.43 -14.00
N ALA A 244 -10.43 4.33 -14.00
CA ALA A 244 -9.72 3.06 -14.20
C ALA A 244 -10.07 2.03 -13.11
N LEU A 245 -10.03 2.44 -11.84
CA LEU A 245 -10.41 1.60 -10.71
C LEU A 245 -11.86 1.11 -10.83
N ALA A 246 -12.79 2.01 -11.14
CA ALA A 246 -14.19 1.65 -11.31
C ALA A 246 -14.44 0.72 -12.50
N SER A 247 -13.77 0.96 -13.63
CA SER A 247 -13.85 0.08 -14.80
C SER A 247 -13.30 -1.31 -14.50
N TRP A 248 -12.17 -1.41 -13.82
CA TRP A 248 -11.62 -2.69 -13.38
C TRP A 248 -12.56 -3.40 -12.39
N LEU A 249 -13.09 -2.69 -11.39
CA LEU A 249 -14.06 -3.26 -10.44
C LEU A 249 -15.33 -3.77 -11.12
N SER A 250 -15.79 -3.10 -12.19
CA SER A 250 -16.97 -3.52 -12.95
C SER A 250 -16.81 -4.87 -13.68
N THR A 251 -15.58 -5.38 -13.78
CA THR A 251 -15.32 -6.69 -14.38
C THR A 251 -15.64 -7.86 -13.44
N PHE A 252 -15.78 -7.60 -12.13
CA PHE A 252 -16.07 -8.63 -11.13
C PHE A 252 -17.56 -8.97 -11.08
N LYS A 253 -17.91 -10.13 -11.64
CA LYS A 253 -19.28 -10.62 -11.79
C LYS A 253 -19.46 -12.05 -11.26
N ASN A 254 -18.71 -12.41 -10.22
CA ASN A 254 -18.74 -13.75 -9.65
C ASN A 254 -20.02 -13.95 -8.81
N THR A 255 -21.08 -14.45 -9.44
CA THR A 255 -22.38 -14.70 -8.79
C THR A 255 -22.36 -15.80 -7.73
N SER A 256 -21.27 -16.59 -7.64
CA SER A 256 -21.11 -17.60 -6.59
C SER A 256 -20.74 -16.99 -5.23
N VAL A 257 -20.31 -15.72 -5.21
CA VAL A 257 -19.99 -14.99 -3.98
C VAL A 257 -21.17 -14.10 -3.59
N ASN A 258 -21.57 -14.18 -2.32
CA ASN A 258 -22.66 -13.35 -1.78
C ASN A 258 -22.16 -11.92 -1.48
N THR A 259 -21.88 -11.16 -2.54
CA THR A 259 -21.61 -9.72 -2.45
C THR A 259 -22.90 -9.00 -1.99
N PRO A 260 -22.86 -8.24 -0.88
CA PRO A 260 -24.04 -7.55 -0.38
C PRO A 260 -24.64 -6.57 -1.39
N ARG A 261 -25.97 -6.47 -1.42
CA ARG A 261 -26.66 -5.64 -2.40
C ARG A 261 -26.45 -4.15 -2.12
N PRO A 262 -26.17 -3.33 -3.14
CA PRO A 262 -26.11 -1.88 -2.98
C PRO A 262 -27.51 -1.27 -2.85
N ILE A 263 -27.64 -0.34 -1.92
CA ILE A 263 -28.83 0.46 -1.62
C ILE A 263 -28.47 1.92 -1.86
N LYS A 264 -29.05 2.53 -2.89
CA LYS A 264 -28.86 3.95 -3.20
C LYS A 264 -29.48 4.81 -2.11
N LYS A 265 -28.72 5.75 -1.57
CA LYS A 265 -29.17 6.69 -0.51
C LYS A 265 -29.23 8.13 -0.99
N LYS A 266 -28.57 8.44 -2.10
CA LYS A 266 -28.60 9.73 -2.79
C LYS A 266 -28.60 9.50 -4.30
#